data_AF-A0AAV6UNM5-F1
#
_entry.id   AF-A0AAV6UNM5-F1
#
_cell.length_a   1.000
_cell.length_b   1.000
_cell.length_c   1.000
_cell.angle_alpha   90.00
_cell.angle_beta   90.00
_cell.angle_gamma   90.00
#
_symmetry.space_group_name_H-M   'P 1'
#
loop_
_entity.id
_entity.type
_entity.pdbx_description
1 polymer ?
#
loop_
_entity_poly.entity_id
_entity_poly.type
_entity_poly.pdbx_seq_one_letter_code
_entity_poly.pdbx_strand_id
1 'polypeptide(L)'
;MNQDISSTIFQLKITLKDIRPPIWRRIQVPANFNFQELHFSIQCAMGWTNTHLYEFRMNNLKKFGMQDPTQESFYNGIGPKSVDATSVKIFKLFTRVKTWCLYEYDFGDSWEHRIELEKILPKVEGMTYPICVAGKRGCPPENVGSTEGYYRHLEIIKNPQDPEYKEHMAWFRRNQTCDDDPEIFYPQTVDFNFKAVDPDLFYEDMNKKHHEFLITALFYVKITVGYIRPKIWRIIHIPGNCTFKELHYAIQHAMGWDNSERYGFKVRQKKKYEELYIIEDDDTDIFDGVDTANASSVKLADHLEHERACCFYKYKYEDGQIDEHRVELEKILSKVVEGTPYPICVAGSRNCLPKNVGATSGYLEHLEILGNQHHPEHKEYMEWFARNQTSDDVSDYDYTTTDYNCKLFSAKMERRISEELQNYIVFQLRITLNDISPPVWRSIQVPGDFKFEELHYAIQRAMGWKSCHQYKFRVSEGGRYAELHIGERDDTNYILGPEPQPAKFVRVATYFQHDKAWCIYEYDFEALWKHSVELETIITKEEGKTYPLCIAGSGICPPENVGGLAGYYKHMEIIKNPQHPEYEEHMEWFADHKTCSEDIQPFDPKSVDFYL
;
A
#
# COMPACT_ATOMS: atom_id res chain seq x y z
N MET A 1 15.30 30.39 22.99
CA MET A 1 14.70 30.18 21.65
C MET A 1 14.42 31.57 21.07
N ASN A 2 15.24 32.03 20.14
CA ASN A 2 15.07 33.31 19.41
C ASN A 2 14.58 33.04 17.97
N GLN A 3 13.67 32.08 17.80
CA GLN A 3 12.92 31.91 16.55
C GLN A 3 11.58 32.62 16.71
N ASP A 4 11.12 33.28 15.65
CA ASP A 4 9.83 33.95 15.63
C ASP A 4 8.71 32.92 15.85
N ILE A 5 8.13 32.94 17.06
CA ILE A 5 7.09 32.01 17.52
C ILE A 5 5.86 32.06 16.60
N SER A 6 5.62 33.20 15.93
CA SER A 6 4.51 33.35 14.98
C SER A 6 4.68 32.52 13.70
N SER A 7 5.92 32.16 13.37
CA SER A 7 6.31 31.35 12.20
C SER A 7 6.70 29.91 12.56
N THR A 8 6.44 29.47 13.80
CA THR A 8 6.84 28.16 14.31
C THR A 8 5.67 27.19 14.39
N ILE A 9 5.84 25.98 13.87
CA ILE A 9 4.87 24.89 13.89
C ILE A 9 5.39 23.74 14.75
N PHE A 10 4.55 23.20 15.62
CA PHE A 10 4.82 22.01 16.39
C PHE A 10 4.18 20.79 15.75
N GLN A 11 4.99 19.76 15.50
CA GLN A 11 4.49 18.43 15.18
C GLN A 11 4.32 17.64 16.48
N LEU A 12 3.07 17.34 16.80
CA LEU A 12 2.67 16.62 18.01
C LEU A 12 2.19 15.22 17.65
N LYS A 13 2.67 14.21 18.37
CA LYS A 13 2.08 12.87 18.35
C LYS A 13 1.15 12.70 19.54
N ILE A 14 -0.10 12.37 19.27
CA ILE A 14 -1.15 12.10 20.24
C ILE A 14 -1.38 10.60 20.24
N THR A 15 -1.22 9.94 21.39
CA THR A 15 -1.41 8.49 21.53
C THR A 15 -2.39 8.22 22.65
N LEU A 16 -3.48 7.52 22.36
CA LEU A 16 -4.45 7.08 23.35
C LEU A 16 -3.82 5.98 24.21
N LYS A 17 -3.88 6.15 25.54
CA LYS A 17 -3.29 5.21 26.49
C LYS A 17 -4.15 3.95 26.62
N ASP A 18 -3.51 2.90 27.11
CA ASP A 18 -4.14 1.64 27.55
C ASP A 18 -4.92 0.85 26.47
N ILE A 19 -4.80 1.26 25.21
CA ILE A 19 -5.32 0.53 24.04
C ILE A 19 -4.19 -0.14 23.25
N ARG A 20 -4.38 -1.42 22.90
CA ARG A 20 -3.52 -2.17 21.99
C ARG A 20 -4.34 -2.88 20.89
N PRO A 21 -3.89 -2.81 19.61
CA PRO A 21 -2.76 -2.02 19.07
C PRO A 21 -2.95 -0.49 19.25
N PRO A 22 -1.88 0.34 19.25
CA PRO A 22 -2.01 1.75 19.62
C PRO A 22 -2.89 2.53 18.63
N ILE A 23 -3.81 3.34 19.16
CA ILE A 23 -4.56 4.36 18.42
C ILE A 23 -3.80 5.68 18.56
N TRP A 24 -3.44 6.32 17.45
CA TRP A 24 -2.63 7.54 17.50
C TRP A 24 -2.87 8.46 16.30
N ARG A 25 -2.54 9.75 16.49
CA ARG A 25 -2.58 10.82 15.50
C ARG A 25 -1.29 11.62 15.53
N ARG A 26 -0.90 12.19 14.40
CA ARG A 26 0.18 13.16 14.29
C ARG A 26 -0.34 14.41 13.61
N ILE A 27 -0.40 15.48 14.39
CA ILE A 27 -0.90 16.78 13.94
C ILE A 27 0.22 17.81 13.95
N GLN A 28 0.08 18.83 13.11
CA GLN A 28 0.92 20.01 13.09
C GLN A 28 0.07 21.21 13.48
N VAL A 29 0.47 21.91 14.54
CA VAL A 29 -0.25 23.06 15.11
C VAL A 29 0.67 24.26 15.26
N PRO A 30 0.18 25.51 15.16
CA PRO A 30 0.97 26.69 15.47
C PRO A 30 1.49 26.68 16.91
N ALA A 31 2.77 26.99 17.11
CA ALA A 31 3.39 27.01 18.44
C ALA A 31 2.74 28.04 19.38
N ASN A 32 2.12 29.09 18.82
CA ASN A 32 1.40 30.14 19.55
C ASN A 32 -0.05 29.77 19.94
N PHE A 33 -0.50 28.54 19.69
CA PHE A 33 -1.79 28.06 20.20
C PHE A 33 -1.83 28.08 21.73
N ASN A 34 -3.01 28.30 22.30
CA ASN A 34 -3.30 28.02 23.71
C ASN A 34 -3.77 26.56 23.87
N PHE A 35 -3.96 26.12 25.12
CA PHE A 35 -4.36 24.74 25.40
C PHE A 35 -5.79 24.43 24.98
N GLN A 36 -6.68 25.43 24.87
CA GLN A 36 -8.02 25.24 24.33
C GLN A 36 -7.98 24.99 22.80
N GLU A 37 -7.18 25.75 22.06
CA GLU A 37 -6.95 25.56 20.62
C GLU A 37 -6.32 24.18 20.34
N LEU A 38 -5.40 23.74 21.21
CA LEU A 38 -4.86 22.38 21.16
C LEU A 38 -5.91 21.31 21.47
N HIS A 39 -6.77 21.55 22.48
CA HIS A 39 -7.89 20.67 22.82
C HIS A 39 -8.83 20.47 21.61
N PHE A 40 -9.29 21.55 20.98
CA PHE A 40 -10.13 21.43 19.78
C PHE A 40 -9.42 20.68 18.65
N SER A 41 -8.11 20.90 18.48
CA SER A 41 -7.32 20.15 17.49
C SER A 41 -7.28 18.64 17.79
N ILE A 42 -7.21 18.25 19.06
CA ILE A 42 -7.25 16.84 19.47
C ILE A 42 -8.64 16.25 19.23
N GLN A 43 -9.70 16.98 19.61
CA GLN A 43 -11.09 16.58 19.40
C GLN A 43 -11.37 16.32 17.91
N CYS A 44 -10.99 17.25 17.03
CA CYS A 44 -11.08 17.04 15.57
C CYS A 44 -10.29 15.80 15.11
N ALA A 45 -9.05 15.63 15.58
CA ALA A 45 -8.20 14.52 15.13
C ALA A 45 -8.66 13.14 15.63
N MET A 46 -9.31 13.08 16.80
CA MET A 46 -9.89 11.86 17.34
C MET A 46 -11.33 11.63 16.85
N GLY A 47 -11.97 12.65 16.27
CA GLY A 47 -13.40 12.57 15.97
C GLY A 47 -14.23 12.58 17.25
N TRP A 48 -13.99 13.52 18.15
CA TRP A 48 -14.83 13.71 19.32
C TRP A 48 -15.54 15.06 19.27
N THR A 49 -16.66 15.12 19.97
CA THR A 49 -17.66 16.20 19.82
C THR A 49 -17.50 17.29 20.86
N ASN A 50 -16.50 17.18 21.74
CA ASN A 50 -16.25 18.10 22.85
C ASN A 50 -17.49 18.24 23.77
N THR A 51 -18.19 17.14 23.99
CA THR A 51 -19.36 17.08 24.90
C THR A 51 -18.96 17.06 26.36
N HIS A 52 -17.72 16.66 26.66
CA HIS A 52 -17.27 16.42 28.03
C HIS A 52 -16.15 17.35 28.49
N LEU A 53 -15.90 17.32 29.81
CA LEU A 53 -14.79 18.04 30.42
C LEU A 53 -13.43 17.46 30.00
N TYR A 54 -12.40 18.30 30.05
CA TYR A 54 -11.03 17.92 29.73
C TYR A 54 -10.00 18.60 30.63
N GLU A 55 -8.84 17.96 30.81
CA GLU A 55 -7.66 18.59 31.39
C GLU A 55 -6.34 18.10 30.77
N PHE A 56 -5.34 18.98 30.77
CA PHE A 56 -3.95 18.66 30.47
C PHE A 56 -3.14 18.61 31.77
N ARG A 57 -2.35 17.55 31.96
CA ARG A 57 -1.44 17.37 33.10
C ARG A 57 0.01 17.33 32.66
N MET A 58 0.85 18.12 33.32
CA MET A 58 2.30 18.09 33.09
C MET A 58 3.08 18.08 34.42
N ASN A 59 3.94 17.07 34.60
CA ASN A 59 4.84 16.89 35.75
C ASN A 59 4.18 17.08 37.13
N ASN A 60 3.14 16.31 37.45
CA ASN A 60 2.42 16.23 38.74
C ASN A 60 1.94 17.56 39.38
N LEU A 61 2.17 18.72 38.76
CA LEU A 61 2.08 20.03 39.44
C LEU A 61 1.25 21.07 38.68
N LYS A 62 0.99 20.90 37.38
CA LYS A 62 0.21 21.87 36.58
C LYS A 62 -0.93 21.19 35.83
N LYS A 63 -2.13 21.69 36.06
CA LYS A 63 -3.38 21.31 35.38
C LYS A 63 -3.89 22.47 34.56
N PHE A 64 -4.21 22.24 33.28
CA PHE A 64 -4.82 23.23 32.38
C PHE A 64 -6.10 22.64 31.80
N GLY A 65 -7.26 23.29 31.93
CA GLY A 65 -8.51 22.69 31.48
C GLY A 65 -9.70 23.61 31.69
N MET A 66 -10.91 23.10 31.45
CA MET A 66 -12.13 23.83 31.82
C MET A 66 -12.21 23.91 33.35
N GLN A 67 -12.45 25.12 33.88
CA GLN A 67 -12.70 25.27 35.31
C GLN A 67 -14.04 24.62 35.64
N ASP A 68 -14.02 23.57 36.44
CA ASP A 68 -15.22 22.98 37.01
C ASP A 68 -15.69 23.86 38.18
N PRO A 69 -16.83 24.57 38.06
CA PRO A 69 -17.35 25.41 39.14
C PRO A 69 -17.72 24.61 40.39
N THR A 70 -17.92 23.29 40.27
CA THR A 70 -18.30 22.41 41.37
C THR A 70 -17.10 21.91 42.18
N GLN A 71 -15.87 21.96 41.63
CA GLN A 71 -14.66 21.55 42.37
C GLN A 71 -14.25 22.50 43.49
N GLU A 72 -14.73 23.75 43.52
CA GLU A 72 -14.58 24.61 44.70
C GLU A 72 -15.30 24.03 45.93
N SER A 73 -16.33 23.18 45.73
CA SER A 73 -17.18 22.66 46.81
C SER A 73 -16.79 21.27 47.35
N PHE A 74 -16.13 20.41 46.56
CA PHE A 74 -15.88 19.01 46.96
C PHE A 74 -14.54 18.76 47.69
N TYR A 75 -13.52 19.60 47.48
CA TYR A 75 -12.17 19.36 48.02
C TYR A 75 -11.67 20.40 49.04
N ASN A 76 -12.53 21.28 49.56
CA ASN A 76 -12.13 22.34 50.52
C ASN A 76 -10.84 23.09 50.13
N GLY A 77 -10.59 23.27 48.83
CA GLY A 77 -9.41 23.99 48.32
C GLY A 77 -8.05 23.28 48.47
N ILE A 78 -7.99 21.96 48.70
CA ILE A 78 -6.72 21.23 48.94
C ILE A 78 -6.04 20.72 47.63
N GLY A 79 -6.68 20.87 46.46
CA GLY A 79 -6.10 20.49 45.16
C GLY A 79 -5.28 21.60 44.48
N PRO A 80 -4.30 21.27 43.59
CA PRO A 80 -3.64 22.27 42.77
C PRO A 80 -4.67 22.98 41.88
N LYS A 81 -4.72 24.32 41.96
CA LYS A 81 -5.66 25.15 41.18
C LYS A 81 -5.50 24.87 39.68
N SER A 82 -6.61 24.56 39.00
CA SER A 82 -6.62 24.46 37.54
C SER A 82 -6.40 25.84 36.93
N VAL A 83 -5.56 25.88 35.89
CA VAL A 83 -5.30 27.09 35.11
C VAL A 83 -6.20 27.07 33.88
N ASP A 84 -6.80 28.21 33.55
CA ASP A 84 -7.63 28.35 32.36
C ASP A 84 -6.81 28.04 31.09
N ALA A 85 -7.28 27.05 30.31
CA ALA A 85 -6.65 26.59 29.07
C ALA A 85 -6.53 27.70 28.00
N THR A 86 -7.36 28.75 28.05
CA THR A 86 -7.29 29.89 27.11
C THR A 86 -6.10 30.80 27.38
N SER A 87 -5.63 30.83 28.64
CA SER A 87 -4.66 31.80 29.14
C SER A 87 -3.20 31.39 28.94
N VAL A 88 -2.93 30.11 28.62
CA VAL A 88 -1.57 29.56 28.53
C VAL A 88 -1.29 29.07 27.12
N LYS A 89 -0.21 29.59 26.53
CA LYS A 89 0.29 29.17 25.22
C LYS A 89 1.12 27.89 25.29
N ILE A 90 0.98 27.00 24.32
CA ILE A 90 1.58 25.67 24.32
C ILE A 90 3.11 25.71 24.25
N PHE A 91 3.71 26.70 23.57
CA PHE A 91 5.18 26.87 23.53
C PHE A 91 5.80 27.15 24.91
N LYS A 92 5.03 27.62 25.89
CA LYS A 92 5.54 27.81 27.27
C LYS A 92 5.83 26.47 27.96
N LEU A 93 5.20 25.39 27.50
CA LEU A 93 5.36 24.05 28.05
C LEU A 93 6.18 23.13 27.13
N PHE A 94 5.82 23.07 25.84
CA PHE A 94 6.56 22.29 24.84
C PHE A 94 7.83 23.02 24.40
N THR A 95 8.83 23.01 25.28
CA THR A 95 10.08 23.79 25.11
C THR A 95 11.17 23.05 24.33
N ARG A 96 11.10 21.72 24.23
CA ARG A 96 12.05 20.91 23.49
C ARG A 96 11.39 19.65 22.93
N VAL A 97 11.91 19.13 21.83
CA VAL A 97 11.52 17.82 21.30
C VAL A 97 11.61 16.76 22.42
N LYS A 98 10.67 15.81 22.41
CA LYS A 98 10.39 14.83 23.47
C LYS A 98 9.74 15.36 24.75
N THR A 99 9.43 16.65 24.82
CA THR A 99 8.53 17.14 25.87
C THR A 99 7.13 16.57 25.66
N TRP A 100 6.47 16.12 26.73
CA TRP A 100 5.14 15.54 26.67
C TRP A 100 4.26 15.97 27.85
N CYS A 101 2.95 15.88 27.66
CA CYS A 101 1.94 16.01 28.71
C CYS A 101 0.86 14.92 28.55
N LEU A 102 0.05 14.74 29.59
CA LEU A 102 -1.19 13.96 29.49
C LEU A 102 -2.35 14.88 29.17
N TYR A 103 -3.31 14.38 28.40
CA TYR A 103 -4.59 15.01 28.13
C TYR A 103 -5.69 14.01 28.44
N GLU A 104 -6.53 14.32 29.40
CA GLU A 104 -7.72 13.54 29.76
C GLU A 104 -8.95 14.23 29.19
N TYR A 105 -9.81 13.44 28.53
CA TYR A 105 -11.10 13.86 28.02
C TYR A 105 -12.17 12.91 28.56
N ASP A 106 -13.33 13.46 28.91
CA ASP A 106 -14.42 12.76 29.58
C ASP A 106 -13.99 12.21 30.94
N PHE A 107 -14.30 12.93 32.03
CA PHE A 107 -13.93 12.48 33.39
C PHE A 107 -14.76 11.29 33.87
N GLY A 108 -15.82 10.89 33.15
CA GLY A 108 -16.55 9.66 33.39
C GLY A 108 -15.80 8.46 32.79
N ASP A 109 -15.51 8.51 31.49
CA ASP A 109 -14.84 7.43 30.76
C ASP A 109 -13.30 7.43 30.88
N SER A 110 -12.72 8.56 31.32
CA SER A 110 -11.31 8.81 31.57
C SER A 110 -10.38 8.52 30.38
N TRP A 111 -10.65 9.12 29.23
CA TRP A 111 -9.83 8.94 28.03
C TRP A 111 -8.50 9.70 28.12
N GLU A 112 -7.45 9.00 28.54
CA GLU A 112 -6.11 9.59 28.67
C GLU A 112 -5.25 9.48 27.40
N HIS A 113 -4.63 10.58 27.00
CA HIS A 113 -3.73 10.67 25.86
C HIS A 113 -2.36 11.14 26.30
N ARG A 114 -1.32 10.56 25.72
CA ARG A 114 0.03 11.12 25.75
C ARG A 114 0.22 12.01 24.53
N ILE A 115 0.52 13.29 24.75
CA ILE A 115 0.86 14.25 23.70
C ILE A 115 2.35 14.54 23.78
N GLU A 116 3.10 14.19 22.73
CA GLU A 116 4.55 14.36 22.67
C GLU A 116 4.95 15.27 21.50
N LEU A 117 5.81 16.26 21.77
CA LEU A 117 6.44 17.09 20.74
C LEU A 117 7.53 16.29 20.01
N GLU A 118 7.30 15.98 18.73
CA GLU A 118 8.25 15.23 17.89
C GLU A 118 9.18 16.13 17.09
N LYS A 119 8.66 17.25 16.53
CA LYS A 119 9.43 18.18 15.71
C LYS A 119 8.99 19.62 15.92
N ILE A 120 9.92 20.55 15.77
CA ILE A 120 9.68 21.99 15.65
C ILE A 120 10.04 22.36 14.21
N LEU A 121 9.08 22.88 13.46
CA LEU A 121 9.17 23.11 12.02
C LEU A 121 8.91 24.60 11.71
N PRO A 122 9.52 25.15 10.66
CA PRO A 122 9.11 26.45 10.14
C PRO A 122 7.70 26.33 9.52
N LYS A 123 6.91 27.40 9.62
CA LYS A 123 5.64 27.53 8.91
C LYS A 123 5.90 27.55 7.40
N VAL A 124 5.15 26.73 6.67
CA VAL A 124 5.18 26.71 5.20
C VAL A 124 4.22 27.77 4.68
N GLU A 125 4.68 28.60 3.74
CA GLU A 125 3.85 29.63 3.09
C GLU A 125 2.71 28.97 2.29
N GLY A 126 1.51 29.57 2.33
CA GLY A 126 0.32 29.02 1.67
C GLY A 126 -0.38 27.86 2.40
N MET A 127 0.20 27.31 3.47
CA MET A 127 -0.45 26.28 4.29
C MET A 127 -1.25 26.87 5.46
N THR A 128 -2.49 26.38 5.62
CA THR A 128 -3.35 26.67 6.77
C THR A 128 -3.19 25.56 7.81
N TYR A 129 -2.95 25.95 9.06
CA TYR A 129 -2.81 25.04 10.19
C TYR A 129 -4.01 25.21 11.13
N PRO A 130 -4.41 24.15 11.86
CA PRO A 130 -3.73 22.87 12.02
C PRO A 130 -3.98 21.85 10.89
N ILE A 131 -3.09 20.87 10.75
CA ILE A 131 -3.22 19.75 9.80
C ILE A 131 -2.90 18.41 10.45
N CYS A 132 -3.52 17.33 9.98
CA CYS A 132 -3.22 15.96 10.37
C CYS A 132 -2.37 15.30 9.28
N VAL A 133 -1.17 14.84 9.62
CA VAL A 133 -0.20 14.34 8.63
C VAL A 133 -0.01 12.84 8.68
N ALA A 134 -0.46 12.18 9.75
CA ALA A 134 -0.46 10.71 9.87
C ALA A 134 -1.34 10.26 11.04
N GLY A 135 -1.73 8.98 11.04
CA GLY A 135 -2.38 8.33 12.19
C GLY A 135 -2.66 6.87 11.89
N LYS A 136 -3.22 6.15 12.85
CA LYS A 136 -3.68 4.77 12.67
C LYS A 136 -4.85 4.44 13.60
N ARG A 137 -5.77 3.59 13.12
CA ARG A 137 -6.96 3.06 13.81
C ARG A 137 -8.03 4.11 14.11
N GLY A 138 -9.30 3.71 14.06
CA GLY A 138 -10.44 4.52 14.49
C GLY A 138 -10.34 4.79 16.00
N CYS A 139 -10.81 5.96 16.44
CA CYS A 139 -10.88 6.24 17.88
C CYS A 139 -12.13 5.62 18.51
N PRO A 140 -12.11 5.37 19.84
CA PRO A 140 -13.31 4.94 20.54
C PRO A 140 -14.47 5.94 20.32
N PRO A 141 -15.69 5.46 20.06
CA PRO A 141 -16.87 6.31 19.99
C PRO A 141 -17.11 7.08 21.29
N GLU A 142 -17.80 8.21 21.20
CA GLU A 142 -18.28 8.93 22.39
C GLU A 142 -19.17 8.01 23.25
N ASN A 143 -18.99 8.09 24.57
CA ASN A 143 -19.79 7.34 25.56
C ASN A 143 -19.75 5.81 25.43
N VAL A 144 -18.70 5.22 24.86
CA VAL A 144 -18.56 3.75 24.75
C VAL A 144 -18.27 3.08 26.10
N GLY A 145 -18.00 3.84 27.16
CA GLY A 145 -17.88 3.33 28.52
C GLY A 145 -16.44 2.95 28.87
N SER A 146 -15.51 3.89 28.70
CA SER A 146 -14.07 3.74 28.96
C SER A 146 -13.37 2.69 28.08
N THR A 147 -12.08 2.44 28.37
CA THR A 147 -11.27 1.44 27.66
C THR A 147 -11.89 0.04 27.71
N GLU A 148 -12.51 -0.34 28.84
CA GLU A 148 -13.17 -1.65 28.98
C GLU A 148 -14.41 -1.75 28.07
N GLY A 149 -15.26 -0.73 28.06
CA GLY A 149 -16.43 -0.67 27.19
C GLY A 149 -16.04 -0.69 25.71
N TYR A 150 -14.94 -0.02 25.34
CA TYR A 150 -14.41 -0.10 23.98
C TYR A 150 -13.93 -1.51 23.59
N TYR A 151 -13.22 -2.23 24.46
CA TYR A 151 -12.83 -3.61 24.15
C TYR A 151 -14.04 -4.55 24.04
N ARG A 152 -15.02 -4.43 24.93
CA ARG A 152 -16.29 -5.16 24.83
C ARG A 152 -16.97 -4.88 23.50
N HIS A 153 -17.00 -3.61 23.09
CA HIS A 153 -17.54 -3.23 21.79
C HIS A 153 -16.78 -3.91 20.63
N LEU A 154 -15.44 -3.91 20.64
CA LEU A 154 -14.63 -4.60 19.64
C LEU A 154 -14.87 -6.12 19.58
N GLU A 155 -15.20 -6.74 20.70
CA GLU A 155 -15.55 -8.18 20.77
C GLU A 155 -16.91 -8.44 20.10
N ILE A 156 -17.92 -7.63 20.42
CA ILE A 156 -19.27 -7.76 19.87
C ILE A 156 -19.24 -7.59 18.35
N ILE A 157 -18.58 -6.54 17.82
CA ILE A 157 -18.58 -6.28 16.37
C ILE A 157 -17.82 -7.34 15.55
N LYS A 158 -16.89 -8.07 16.18
CA LYS A 158 -16.18 -9.20 15.53
C LYS A 158 -17.06 -10.43 15.37
N ASN A 159 -18.17 -10.52 16.12
CA ASN A 159 -19.08 -11.66 16.09
C ASN A 159 -20.48 -11.22 15.65
N PRO A 160 -20.81 -11.26 14.35
CA PRO A 160 -22.16 -10.95 13.85
C PRO A 160 -23.29 -11.83 14.40
N GLN A 161 -22.96 -12.95 15.05
CA GLN A 161 -23.91 -13.85 15.69
C GLN A 161 -24.13 -13.54 17.17
N ASP A 162 -23.43 -12.54 17.72
CA ASP A 162 -23.63 -12.11 19.10
C ASP A 162 -25.05 -11.57 19.28
N PRO A 163 -25.79 -11.97 20.34
CA PRO A 163 -27.14 -11.48 20.60
C PRO A 163 -27.22 -9.95 20.70
N GLU A 164 -26.16 -9.28 21.16
CA GLU A 164 -26.09 -7.83 21.31
C GLU A 164 -25.67 -7.12 20.02
N TYR A 165 -25.18 -7.84 18.99
CA TYR A 165 -24.59 -7.27 17.77
C TYR A 165 -25.48 -6.22 17.10
N LYS A 166 -26.76 -6.52 16.90
CA LYS A 166 -27.69 -5.64 16.17
C LYS A 166 -27.92 -4.32 16.89
N GLU A 167 -28.13 -4.38 18.20
CA GLU A 167 -28.36 -3.19 19.03
C GLU A 167 -27.06 -2.38 19.17
N HIS A 168 -25.94 -3.05 19.43
CA HIS A 168 -24.64 -2.41 19.56
C HIS A 168 -24.17 -1.73 18.27
N MET A 169 -24.37 -2.34 17.10
CA MET A 169 -24.05 -1.72 15.81
C MET A 169 -24.96 -0.53 15.52
N ALA A 170 -26.24 -0.60 15.88
CA ALA A 170 -27.16 0.53 15.72
C ALA A 170 -26.79 1.71 16.64
N TRP A 171 -26.37 1.44 17.86
CA TRP A 171 -25.82 2.45 18.77
C TRP A 171 -24.50 3.03 18.25
N PHE A 172 -23.57 2.17 17.82
CA PHE A 172 -22.26 2.55 17.32
C PHE A 172 -22.35 3.51 16.14
N ARG A 173 -23.19 3.20 15.15
CA ARG A 173 -23.44 4.05 13.98
C ARG A 173 -24.04 5.43 14.30
N ARG A 174 -24.66 5.59 15.47
CA ARG A 174 -25.18 6.89 15.94
C ARG A 174 -24.14 7.69 16.73
N ASN A 175 -23.11 7.05 17.27
CA ASN A 175 -22.17 7.66 18.24
C ASN A 175 -20.71 7.70 17.75
N GLN A 176 -20.42 7.18 16.56
CA GLN A 176 -19.08 7.19 15.98
C GLN A 176 -18.95 8.24 14.87
N THR A 177 -17.88 9.01 14.94
CA THR A 177 -17.55 10.15 14.05
C THR A 177 -16.61 9.77 12.89
N CYS A 178 -16.12 8.53 12.88
CA CYS A 178 -15.26 7.96 11.86
C CYS A 178 -15.77 6.57 11.46
N ASP A 179 -15.18 6.01 10.40
CA ASP A 179 -15.48 4.73 9.75
C ASP A 179 -15.96 3.59 10.68
N ASP A 180 -16.90 2.77 10.18
CA ASP A 180 -17.46 1.60 10.88
C ASP A 180 -16.35 0.55 11.20
N ASP A 181 -15.18 0.62 10.54
CA ASP A 181 -14.02 -0.23 10.83
C ASP A 181 -13.07 0.41 11.86
N PRO A 182 -12.92 -0.18 13.07
CA PRO A 182 -12.04 0.34 14.12
C PRO A 182 -10.54 0.34 13.75
N GLU A 183 -10.12 -0.34 12.68
CA GLU A 183 -8.72 -0.39 12.24
C GLU A 183 -8.35 0.73 11.25
N ILE A 184 -9.34 1.42 10.68
CA ILE A 184 -9.14 2.38 9.59
C ILE A 184 -9.07 3.82 10.12
N PHE A 185 -8.16 4.62 9.56
CA PHE A 185 -8.08 6.06 9.80
C PHE A 185 -7.40 6.77 8.63
N TYR A 186 -8.01 7.86 8.14
CA TYR A 186 -7.48 8.68 7.06
C TYR A 186 -7.11 10.08 7.57
N PRO A 187 -5.82 10.46 7.60
CA PRO A 187 -5.40 11.78 8.07
C PRO A 187 -6.07 12.95 7.32
N GLN A 188 -6.31 12.77 6.01
CA GLN A 188 -6.88 13.78 5.13
C GLN A 188 -8.36 14.11 5.40
N THR A 189 -9.09 13.26 6.13
CA THR A 189 -10.51 13.51 6.43
C THR A 189 -10.71 14.36 7.68
N VAL A 190 -9.63 14.69 8.41
CA VAL A 190 -9.71 15.52 9.62
C VAL A 190 -9.98 16.97 9.25
N ASP A 191 -11.18 17.46 9.58
CA ASP A 191 -11.52 18.88 9.50
C ASP A 191 -11.28 19.58 10.84
N PHE A 192 -10.47 20.64 10.81
CA PHE A 192 -10.14 21.46 11.97
C PHE A 192 -11.00 22.73 12.09
N ASN A 193 -12.02 22.89 11.24
CA ASN A 193 -13.05 23.91 11.42
C ASN A 193 -14.00 23.51 12.55
N PHE A 194 -13.54 23.70 13.78
CA PHE A 194 -14.33 23.40 14.97
C PHE A 194 -15.54 24.34 15.05
N LYS A 195 -16.73 23.81 14.73
CA LYS A 195 -18.01 24.40 15.12
C LYS A 195 -18.54 23.52 16.25
N ALA A 196 -18.98 24.11 17.36
CA ALA A 196 -19.79 23.38 18.32
C ALA A 196 -21.09 23.03 17.59
N VAL A 197 -21.19 21.80 17.09
CA VAL A 197 -22.34 21.32 16.33
C VAL A 197 -23.00 20.22 17.14
N ASP A 198 -24.33 20.22 17.14
CA ASP A 198 -25.14 19.06 17.49
C ASP A 198 -24.49 17.78 16.91
N PRO A 199 -24.22 16.74 17.71
CA PRO A 199 -23.60 15.51 17.23
C PRO A 199 -24.23 15.00 15.93
N ASP A 200 -25.56 15.01 15.81
CA ASP A 200 -26.29 14.56 14.62
C ASP A 200 -25.95 15.37 13.36
N LEU A 201 -25.81 16.70 13.49
CA LEU A 201 -25.41 17.59 12.39
C LEU A 201 -23.90 17.51 12.09
N PHE A 202 -23.06 17.21 13.09
CA PHE A 202 -21.62 16.96 12.88
C PHE A 202 -21.40 15.64 12.12
N TYR A 203 -22.16 14.59 12.44
CA TYR A 203 -22.12 13.31 11.72
C TYR A 203 -22.56 13.48 10.26
N GLU A 204 -23.61 14.25 10.00
CA GLU A 204 -24.01 14.55 8.63
C GLU A 204 -22.92 15.31 7.87
N ASP A 205 -22.27 16.30 8.48
CA ASP A 205 -21.21 17.09 7.82
C ASP A 205 -19.91 16.27 7.59
N MET A 206 -19.51 15.42 8.54
CA MET A 206 -18.35 14.52 8.38
C MET A 206 -18.61 13.43 7.34
N ASN A 207 -19.78 12.77 7.40
CA ASN A 207 -20.16 11.77 6.40
C ASN A 207 -20.27 12.42 5.01
N LYS A 208 -20.78 13.65 4.94
CA LYS A 208 -20.83 14.41 3.70
C LYS A 208 -19.45 14.72 3.16
N LYS A 209 -18.50 15.20 3.99
CA LYS A 209 -17.11 15.47 3.56
C LYS A 209 -16.36 14.21 3.17
N HIS A 210 -16.54 13.11 3.90
CA HIS A 210 -15.98 11.81 3.53
C HIS A 210 -16.55 11.34 2.19
N HIS A 211 -17.86 11.47 2.00
CA HIS A 211 -18.50 11.14 0.73
C HIS A 211 -18.04 12.04 -0.42
N GLU A 212 -17.89 13.35 -0.20
CA GLU A 212 -17.29 14.29 -1.15
C GLU A 212 -15.85 13.91 -1.51
N PHE A 213 -15.05 13.50 -0.52
CA PHE A 213 -13.71 12.94 -0.75
C PHE A 213 -13.77 11.70 -1.63
N LEU A 214 -14.62 10.72 -1.29
CA LEU A 214 -14.78 9.48 -2.04
C LEU A 214 -15.19 9.71 -3.50
N ILE A 215 -16.08 10.68 -3.76
CA ILE A 215 -16.47 11.08 -5.13
C ILE A 215 -15.24 11.50 -5.95
N THR A 216 -14.28 12.20 -5.34
CA THR A 216 -13.07 12.69 -6.04
C THR A 216 -11.87 11.73 -5.96
N ALA A 217 -12.00 10.67 -5.18
CA ALA A 217 -10.93 9.71 -4.95
C ALA A 217 -10.81 8.69 -6.09
N LEU A 218 -9.63 8.07 -6.17
CA LEU A 218 -9.38 6.95 -7.06
C LEU A 218 -9.47 5.63 -6.28
N PHE A 219 -10.35 4.74 -6.72
CA PHE A 219 -10.60 3.45 -6.09
C PHE A 219 -9.77 2.35 -6.74
N TYR A 220 -9.16 1.51 -5.92
CA TYR A 220 -8.44 0.31 -6.31
C TYR A 220 -9.37 -0.87 -6.08
N VAL A 221 -10.08 -1.29 -7.12
CA VAL A 221 -11.11 -2.32 -7.01
C VAL A 221 -10.55 -3.64 -7.51
N LYS A 222 -10.49 -4.63 -6.63
CA LYS A 222 -10.12 -6.00 -6.99
C LYS A 222 -11.34 -6.86 -7.22
N ILE A 223 -11.36 -7.52 -8.36
CA ILE A 223 -12.40 -8.46 -8.75
C ILE A 223 -11.80 -9.86 -8.75
N THR A 224 -12.42 -10.77 -8.02
CA THR A 224 -12.04 -12.18 -7.95
C THR A 224 -13.16 -13.04 -8.50
N VAL A 225 -12.84 -13.86 -9.50
CA VAL A 225 -13.81 -14.70 -10.20
C VAL A 225 -14.09 -15.97 -9.40
N GLY A 226 -15.34 -16.11 -8.95
CA GLY A 226 -15.92 -17.33 -8.41
C GLY A 226 -15.08 -18.02 -7.32
N TYR A 227 -15.20 -19.34 -7.27
CA TYR A 227 -14.47 -20.22 -6.33
C TYR A 227 -13.29 -20.96 -6.98
N ILE A 228 -12.86 -20.53 -8.17
CA ILE A 228 -11.78 -21.17 -8.95
C ILE A 228 -10.46 -21.11 -8.19
N ARG A 229 -9.72 -22.24 -8.21
CA ARG A 229 -8.38 -22.34 -7.64
C ARG A 229 -7.36 -22.86 -8.64
N PRO A 230 -6.17 -22.24 -8.74
CA PRO A 230 -5.82 -20.91 -8.20
C PRO A 230 -6.69 -19.76 -8.75
N LYS A 231 -6.88 -18.70 -7.94
CA LYS A 231 -7.82 -17.60 -8.23
C LYS A 231 -7.52 -16.88 -9.55
N ILE A 232 -8.56 -16.57 -10.31
CA ILE A 232 -8.54 -15.59 -11.40
C ILE A 232 -8.98 -14.24 -10.81
N TRP A 233 -8.21 -13.18 -11.04
CA TRP A 233 -8.53 -11.87 -10.50
C TRP A 233 -7.99 -10.72 -11.35
N ARG A 234 -8.57 -9.53 -11.18
CA ARG A 234 -8.16 -8.26 -11.79
C ARG A 234 -8.18 -7.14 -10.75
N ILE A 235 -7.32 -6.12 -10.90
CA ILE A 235 -7.39 -4.86 -10.17
C ILE A 235 -7.67 -3.75 -11.18
N ILE A 236 -8.72 -3.00 -10.92
CA ILE A 236 -9.20 -1.88 -11.73
C ILE A 236 -9.03 -0.61 -10.91
N HIS A 237 -8.39 0.39 -11.48
CA HIS A 237 -8.44 1.75 -10.99
C HIS A 237 -9.64 2.46 -11.60
N ILE A 238 -10.55 2.94 -10.76
CA ILE A 238 -11.80 3.59 -11.18
C ILE A 238 -12.11 4.77 -10.26
N PRO A 239 -12.47 5.95 -10.79
CA PRO A 239 -12.91 7.08 -9.98
C PRO A 239 -14.13 6.74 -9.11
N GLY A 240 -14.17 7.23 -7.87
CA GLY A 240 -15.29 6.96 -6.96
C GLY A 240 -16.61 7.60 -7.39
N ASN A 241 -16.57 8.62 -8.27
CA ASN A 241 -17.77 9.21 -8.88
C ASN A 241 -18.36 8.37 -10.03
N CYS A 242 -17.67 7.33 -10.49
CA CYS A 242 -18.23 6.40 -11.48
C CYS A 242 -19.44 5.66 -10.90
N THR A 243 -20.29 5.20 -11.79
CA THR A 243 -21.50 4.43 -11.53
C THR A 243 -21.21 2.94 -11.48
N PHE A 244 -22.11 2.16 -10.91
CA PHE A 244 -22.02 0.69 -10.95
C PHE A 244 -22.11 0.14 -12.38
N LYS A 245 -22.80 0.84 -13.30
CA LYS A 245 -22.79 0.52 -14.74
C LYS A 245 -21.42 0.73 -15.38
N GLU A 246 -20.72 1.80 -15.05
CA GLU A 246 -19.34 2.03 -15.52
C GLU A 246 -18.38 1.00 -14.92
N LEU A 247 -18.56 0.61 -13.65
CA LEU A 247 -17.80 -0.49 -13.05
C LEU A 247 -18.07 -1.82 -13.76
N HIS A 248 -19.33 -2.11 -14.13
CA HIS A 248 -19.68 -3.28 -14.91
C HIS A 248 -18.90 -3.33 -16.23
N TYR A 249 -18.93 -2.25 -17.03
CA TYR A 249 -18.15 -2.20 -18.28
C TYR A 249 -16.64 -2.35 -18.05
N ALA A 250 -16.11 -1.75 -16.98
CA ALA A 250 -14.71 -1.91 -16.61
C ALA A 250 -14.37 -3.38 -16.29
N ILE A 251 -15.27 -4.09 -15.58
CA ILE A 251 -15.12 -5.53 -15.29
C ILE A 251 -15.18 -6.35 -16.58
N GLN A 252 -16.19 -6.14 -17.42
CA GLN A 252 -16.33 -6.84 -18.70
C GLN A 252 -15.06 -6.69 -19.55
N HIS A 253 -14.59 -5.46 -19.70
CA HIS A 253 -13.36 -5.17 -20.46
C HIS A 253 -12.11 -5.80 -19.81
N ALA A 254 -11.94 -5.70 -18.49
CA ALA A 254 -10.79 -6.28 -17.79
C ALA A 254 -10.78 -7.82 -17.82
N MET A 255 -11.95 -8.44 -17.97
CA MET A 255 -12.10 -9.89 -18.05
C MET A 255 -12.13 -10.41 -19.50
N GLY A 256 -12.16 -9.54 -20.51
CA GLY A 256 -12.25 -9.94 -21.91
C GLY A 256 -13.60 -10.57 -22.27
N TRP A 257 -14.66 -10.11 -21.61
CA TRP A 257 -16.05 -10.50 -21.87
C TRP A 257 -16.72 -9.48 -22.81
N ASP A 258 -17.70 -9.93 -23.57
CA ASP A 258 -18.34 -9.18 -24.65
C ASP A 258 -19.63 -8.47 -24.23
N ASN A 259 -19.89 -8.38 -22.91
CA ASN A 259 -21.07 -7.69 -22.37
C ASN A 259 -22.40 -8.26 -22.90
N SER A 260 -22.46 -9.55 -23.28
CA SER A 260 -23.66 -10.17 -23.85
C SER A 260 -24.73 -10.50 -22.81
N GLU A 261 -24.34 -10.70 -21.56
CA GLU A 261 -25.24 -11.23 -20.54
C GLU A 261 -25.74 -10.19 -19.53
N ARG A 262 -26.82 -10.57 -18.85
CA ARG A 262 -27.47 -9.81 -17.79
C ARG A 262 -26.59 -9.77 -16.53
N TYR A 263 -26.54 -8.62 -15.85
CA TYR A 263 -25.68 -8.42 -14.67
C TYR A 263 -26.39 -7.72 -13.51
N GLY A 264 -25.80 -7.82 -12.33
CA GLY A 264 -26.13 -6.94 -11.22
C GLY A 264 -25.11 -6.99 -10.09
N PHE A 265 -25.19 -6.03 -9.19
CA PHE A 265 -24.35 -5.96 -7.99
C PHE A 265 -25.20 -6.12 -6.74
N LYS A 266 -24.77 -7.02 -5.87
CA LYS A 266 -25.31 -7.16 -4.53
C LYS A 266 -24.44 -6.36 -3.56
N VAL A 267 -25.02 -5.30 -2.98
CA VAL A 267 -24.39 -4.40 -2.01
C VAL A 267 -25.16 -4.42 -0.68
N ARG A 268 -24.51 -3.99 0.42
CA ARG A 268 -25.16 -3.89 1.74
C ARG A 268 -25.80 -2.50 1.92
N GLN A 269 -27.06 -2.43 2.34
CA GLN A 269 -27.71 -1.16 2.68
C GLN A 269 -27.32 -0.68 4.08
N LYS A 270 -26.90 0.60 4.18
CA LYS A 270 -26.55 1.27 5.43
C LYS A 270 -27.70 1.29 6.46
N LYS A 271 -28.91 1.65 6.02
CA LYS A 271 -30.01 2.00 6.93
C LYS A 271 -30.87 0.81 7.38
N LYS A 272 -30.97 -0.23 6.56
CA LYS A 272 -31.88 -1.37 6.83
C LYS A 272 -31.18 -2.65 7.26
N TYR A 273 -29.85 -2.73 7.20
CA TYR A 273 -29.09 -4.00 7.31
C TYR A 273 -29.54 -5.08 6.30
N GLU A 274 -30.21 -4.65 5.24
CA GLU A 274 -30.72 -5.49 4.16
C GLU A 274 -29.80 -5.40 2.94
N GLU A 275 -29.96 -6.33 2.00
CA GLU A 275 -29.22 -6.36 0.75
C GLU A 275 -29.92 -5.45 -0.28
N LEU A 276 -29.15 -4.65 -1.00
CA LEU A 276 -29.63 -3.91 -2.18
C LEU A 276 -29.06 -4.55 -3.43
N TYR A 277 -29.93 -4.70 -4.42
CA TYR A 277 -29.56 -5.22 -5.72
C TYR A 277 -29.51 -4.07 -6.72
N ILE A 278 -28.31 -3.71 -7.15
CA ILE A 278 -28.08 -2.68 -8.16
C ILE A 278 -28.08 -3.37 -9.53
N ILE A 279 -29.07 -3.07 -10.36
CA ILE A 279 -29.33 -3.74 -11.65
C ILE A 279 -29.49 -2.71 -12.77
N GLU A 280 -29.40 -3.15 -14.03
CA GLU A 280 -29.87 -2.34 -15.16
C GLU A 280 -31.41 -2.31 -15.16
N ASP A 281 -32.02 -1.19 -15.58
CA ASP A 281 -33.44 -0.84 -15.36
C ASP A 281 -34.47 -1.92 -15.73
N ASP A 282 -34.10 -2.87 -16.60
CA ASP A 282 -34.99 -3.88 -17.18
C ASP A 282 -34.66 -5.34 -16.77
N ASP A 283 -33.71 -5.57 -15.86
CA ASP A 283 -33.14 -6.90 -15.55
C ASP A 283 -33.53 -7.48 -14.17
N THR A 284 -34.84 -7.49 -13.87
CA THR A 284 -35.34 -8.00 -12.58
C THR A 284 -35.20 -9.50 -12.38
N ASP A 285 -35.06 -10.29 -13.47
CA ASP A 285 -35.05 -11.77 -13.42
C ASP A 285 -33.74 -12.39 -12.90
N ILE A 286 -32.75 -11.58 -12.53
CA ILE A 286 -31.55 -12.04 -11.83
C ILE A 286 -31.82 -12.15 -10.31
N PHE A 287 -32.81 -11.41 -9.80
CA PHE A 287 -33.08 -11.25 -8.37
C PHE A 287 -34.58 -11.22 -8.07
N ASP A 288 -35.11 -12.35 -7.59
CA ASP A 288 -36.53 -12.43 -7.22
C ASP A 288 -36.84 -11.61 -5.95
N GLY A 289 -37.73 -10.62 -6.06
CA GLY A 289 -38.51 -10.07 -4.94
C GLY A 289 -37.78 -9.14 -3.96
N VAL A 290 -36.81 -8.32 -4.39
CA VAL A 290 -35.97 -7.50 -3.51
C VAL A 290 -35.95 -6.01 -3.90
N ASP A 291 -35.56 -5.12 -2.97
CA ASP A 291 -35.30 -3.69 -3.25
C ASP A 291 -34.19 -3.58 -4.33
N THR A 292 -34.50 -2.89 -5.44
CA THR A 292 -33.59 -2.67 -6.56
C THR A 292 -33.22 -1.19 -6.74
N ALA A 293 -32.04 -0.94 -7.30
CA ALA A 293 -31.61 0.39 -7.73
C ALA A 293 -30.94 0.33 -9.11
N ASN A 294 -31.01 1.43 -9.86
CA ASN A 294 -30.47 1.50 -11.22
C ASN A 294 -28.94 1.68 -11.21
N ALA A 295 -28.22 0.76 -11.86
CA ALA A 295 -26.77 0.76 -11.97
C ALA A 295 -26.19 2.03 -12.61
N SER A 296 -26.96 2.72 -13.44
CA SER A 296 -26.58 3.98 -14.10
C SER A 296 -26.71 5.21 -13.20
N SER A 297 -27.43 5.13 -12.08
CA SER A 297 -27.67 6.26 -11.18
C SER A 297 -26.93 6.15 -9.85
N VAL A 298 -26.55 4.93 -9.44
CA VAL A 298 -25.84 4.68 -8.19
C VAL A 298 -24.33 4.78 -8.40
N LYS A 299 -23.65 5.61 -7.61
CA LYS A 299 -22.20 5.80 -7.66
C LYS A 299 -21.49 4.78 -6.78
N LEU A 300 -20.23 4.49 -7.11
CA LEU A 300 -19.37 3.63 -6.28
C LEU A 300 -19.18 4.22 -4.88
N ALA A 301 -18.94 5.53 -4.78
CA ALA A 301 -18.78 6.23 -3.50
C ALA A 301 -20.01 6.17 -2.57
N ASP A 302 -21.19 5.76 -3.07
CA ASP A 302 -22.40 5.59 -2.26
C ASP A 302 -22.38 4.28 -1.44
N HIS A 303 -21.54 3.31 -1.84
CA HIS A 303 -21.55 1.95 -1.28
C HIS A 303 -20.16 1.35 -1.00
N LEU A 304 -19.10 1.85 -1.63
CA LEU A 304 -17.71 1.42 -1.43
C LEU A 304 -16.93 2.51 -0.68
N GLU A 305 -17.11 2.57 0.63
CA GLU A 305 -16.78 3.78 1.41
C GLU A 305 -15.47 3.71 2.17
N HIS A 306 -14.90 2.52 2.29
CA HIS A 306 -13.69 2.27 3.05
C HIS A 306 -12.90 1.11 2.43
N GLU A 307 -11.60 1.07 2.67
CA GLU A 307 -10.79 -0.08 2.29
C GLU A 307 -11.40 -1.36 2.88
N ARG A 308 -11.43 -2.43 2.08
CA ARG A 308 -12.13 -3.72 2.30
C ARG A 308 -13.65 -3.70 2.14
N ALA A 309 -14.27 -2.55 1.83
CA ALA A 309 -15.67 -2.55 1.41
C ALA A 309 -15.82 -3.50 0.21
N CYS A 310 -16.83 -4.37 0.25
CA CYS A 310 -17.02 -5.37 -0.78
C CYS A 310 -18.46 -5.44 -1.26
N CYS A 311 -18.62 -5.76 -2.53
CA CYS A 311 -19.88 -6.13 -3.15
C CYS A 311 -19.69 -7.41 -3.97
N PHE A 312 -20.80 -7.99 -4.41
CA PHE A 312 -20.78 -9.17 -5.24
C PHE A 312 -21.35 -8.84 -6.61
N TYR A 313 -20.50 -8.95 -7.62
CA TYR A 313 -20.88 -8.81 -9.02
C TYR A 313 -21.42 -10.13 -9.51
N LYS A 314 -22.66 -10.14 -10.00
CA LYS A 314 -23.35 -11.32 -10.48
C LYS A 314 -23.58 -11.22 -11.97
N TYR A 315 -23.41 -12.35 -12.63
CA TYR A 315 -23.49 -12.47 -14.08
C TYR A 315 -24.32 -13.71 -14.41
N LYS A 316 -25.40 -13.52 -15.17
CA LYS A 316 -26.36 -14.59 -15.50
C LYS A 316 -26.24 -14.97 -16.97
N TYR A 317 -25.76 -16.18 -17.24
CA TYR A 317 -25.56 -16.72 -18.59
C TYR A 317 -26.89 -17.10 -19.27
N GLU A 318 -26.87 -17.19 -20.61
CA GLU A 318 -28.02 -17.62 -21.44
C GLU A 318 -28.67 -18.95 -20.98
N ASP A 319 -27.88 -19.88 -20.45
CA ASP A 319 -28.36 -21.17 -19.93
C ASP A 319 -29.05 -21.08 -18.56
N GLY A 320 -29.13 -19.88 -17.98
CA GLY A 320 -29.74 -19.59 -16.69
C GLY A 320 -28.80 -19.73 -15.49
N GLN A 321 -27.55 -20.16 -15.67
CA GLN A 321 -26.58 -20.20 -14.58
C GLN A 321 -26.19 -18.78 -14.14
N ILE A 322 -25.94 -18.62 -12.83
CA ILE A 322 -25.52 -17.34 -12.24
C ILE A 322 -24.18 -17.56 -11.56
N ASP A 323 -23.16 -16.85 -12.04
CA ASP A 323 -21.88 -16.74 -11.33
C ASP A 323 -21.87 -15.51 -10.43
N GLU A 324 -21.21 -15.66 -9.28
CA GLU A 324 -20.97 -14.58 -8.34
C GLU A 324 -19.47 -14.33 -8.21
N HIS A 325 -19.08 -13.07 -8.30
CA HIS A 325 -17.70 -12.63 -8.28
C HIS A 325 -17.54 -11.56 -7.20
N ARG A 326 -16.49 -11.71 -6.39
CA ARG A 326 -16.25 -10.78 -5.28
C ARG A 326 -15.53 -9.55 -5.80
N VAL A 327 -16.08 -8.39 -5.52
CA VAL A 327 -15.52 -7.08 -5.82
C VAL A 327 -15.15 -6.43 -4.49
N GLU A 328 -13.90 -6.04 -4.31
CA GLU A 328 -13.37 -5.49 -3.06
C GLU A 328 -12.58 -4.21 -3.32
N LEU A 329 -12.88 -3.16 -2.55
CA LEU A 329 -12.10 -1.92 -2.56
C LEU A 329 -10.82 -2.12 -1.75
N GLU A 330 -9.68 -2.38 -2.40
CA GLU A 330 -8.42 -2.64 -1.68
C GLU A 330 -7.76 -1.37 -1.15
N LYS A 331 -7.86 -0.24 -1.89
CA LYS A 331 -7.24 1.04 -1.54
C LYS A 331 -8.06 2.23 -2.04
N ILE A 332 -7.96 3.34 -1.33
CA ILE A 332 -8.51 4.65 -1.74
C ILE A 332 -7.37 5.66 -1.83
N LEU A 333 -7.14 6.23 -3.01
CA LEU A 333 -6.15 7.30 -3.19
C LEU A 333 -6.82 8.66 -3.32
N SER A 334 -6.15 9.67 -2.77
CA SER A 334 -6.74 10.99 -2.53
C SER A 334 -7.04 11.83 -3.77
N LYS A 335 -6.60 11.41 -4.96
CA LYS A 335 -6.93 12.09 -6.21
C LYS A 335 -6.79 11.18 -7.41
N VAL A 336 -7.66 11.41 -8.38
CA VAL A 336 -7.51 10.96 -9.77
C VAL A 336 -6.31 11.68 -10.41
N VAL A 337 -5.52 10.97 -11.20
CA VAL A 337 -4.40 11.59 -11.95
C VAL A 337 -4.98 12.26 -13.20
N GLU A 338 -4.85 13.58 -13.27
CA GLU A 338 -5.35 14.38 -14.40
C GLU A 338 -4.72 13.90 -15.72
N GLY A 339 -5.56 13.77 -16.76
CA GLY A 339 -5.13 13.27 -18.08
C GLY A 339 -5.10 11.75 -18.24
N THR A 340 -5.33 10.97 -17.17
CA THR A 340 -5.38 9.49 -17.26
C THR A 340 -6.77 9.01 -17.68
N PRO A 341 -6.90 8.12 -18.70
CA PRO A 341 -8.19 7.65 -19.20
C PRO A 341 -8.74 6.49 -18.34
N TYR A 342 -9.25 6.81 -17.15
CA TYR A 342 -9.93 5.82 -16.32
C TYR A 342 -11.29 5.39 -16.89
N PRO A 343 -11.80 4.18 -16.58
CA PRO A 343 -11.17 3.12 -15.74
C PRO A 343 -10.00 2.41 -16.43
N ILE A 344 -9.03 1.94 -15.66
CA ILE A 344 -7.89 1.15 -16.18
C ILE A 344 -7.70 -0.14 -15.38
N CYS A 345 -7.50 -1.26 -16.07
CA CYS A 345 -7.02 -2.49 -15.43
C CYS A 345 -5.50 -2.37 -15.25
N VAL A 346 -5.00 -2.56 -14.04
CA VAL A 346 -3.58 -2.34 -13.71
C VAL A 346 -2.83 -3.60 -13.29
N ALA A 347 -3.56 -4.65 -12.94
CA ALA A 347 -2.99 -5.92 -12.56
C ALA A 347 -4.03 -7.02 -12.72
N GLY A 348 -3.54 -8.24 -12.94
CA GLY A 348 -4.40 -9.40 -13.03
C GLY A 348 -3.60 -10.69 -12.97
N SER A 349 -4.33 -11.80 -12.84
CA SER A 349 -3.75 -13.13 -12.86
C SER A 349 -4.66 -14.07 -13.64
N ARG A 350 -4.04 -14.88 -14.50
CA ARG A 350 -4.65 -15.93 -15.35
C ARG A 350 -5.62 -15.41 -16.42
N ASN A 351 -5.78 -16.21 -17.47
CA ASN A 351 -6.88 -16.02 -18.41
C ASN A 351 -8.22 -16.14 -17.71
N CYS A 352 -9.16 -15.32 -18.16
CA CYS A 352 -10.55 -15.42 -17.75
C CYS A 352 -11.24 -16.56 -18.48
N LEU A 353 -12.44 -16.89 -18.00
CA LEU A 353 -13.26 -17.95 -18.56
C LEU A 353 -13.60 -17.61 -20.03
N PRO A 354 -13.35 -18.53 -20.98
CA PRO A 354 -13.78 -18.37 -22.36
C PRO A 354 -15.30 -18.20 -22.45
N LYS A 355 -15.74 -17.59 -23.56
CA LYS A 355 -17.17 -17.44 -23.82
C LYS A 355 -17.85 -18.81 -23.87
N ASN A 356 -19.07 -18.90 -23.33
CA ASN A 356 -19.92 -20.09 -23.38
C ASN A 356 -19.31 -21.35 -22.74
N VAL A 357 -18.35 -21.21 -21.82
CA VAL A 357 -17.73 -22.35 -21.12
C VAL A 357 -18.64 -22.97 -20.05
N GLY A 358 -19.87 -22.46 -19.88
CA GLY A 358 -20.82 -22.96 -18.87
C GLY A 358 -20.48 -22.52 -17.45
N ALA A 359 -20.22 -21.22 -17.27
CA ALA A 359 -19.86 -20.62 -15.98
C ALA A 359 -18.59 -21.21 -15.34
N THR A 360 -18.36 -20.91 -14.06
CA THR A 360 -17.23 -21.45 -13.28
C THR A 360 -17.20 -22.98 -13.25
N SER A 361 -18.36 -23.63 -13.17
CA SER A 361 -18.52 -25.09 -13.17
C SER A 361 -17.99 -25.72 -14.47
N GLY A 362 -18.48 -25.26 -15.62
CA GLY A 362 -18.06 -25.81 -16.90
C GLY A 362 -16.61 -25.49 -17.26
N TYR A 363 -16.06 -24.37 -16.77
CA TYR A 363 -14.63 -24.09 -16.89
C TYR A 363 -13.75 -25.09 -16.13
N LEU A 364 -14.16 -25.50 -14.92
CA LEU A 364 -13.42 -26.49 -14.14
C LEU A 364 -13.47 -27.88 -14.81
N GLU A 365 -14.63 -28.26 -15.34
CA GLU A 365 -14.79 -29.49 -16.12
C GLU A 365 -13.88 -29.49 -17.36
N HIS A 366 -13.83 -28.37 -18.09
CA HIS A 366 -12.91 -28.21 -19.22
C HIS A 366 -11.44 -28.38 -18.79
N LEU A 367 -11.03 -27.79 -17.68
CA LEU A 367 -9.65 -27.92 -17.18
C LEU A 367 -9.30 -29.37 -16.78
N GLU A 368 -10.26 -30.12 -16.22
CA GLU A 368 -10.06 -31.53 -15.89
C GLU A 368 -9.88 -32.39 -17.15
N ILE A 369 -10.70 -32.15 -18.18
CA ILE A 369 -10.62 -32.85 -19.46
C ILE A 369 -9.30 -32.54 -20.17
N LEU A 370 -8.90 -31.27 -20.22
CA LEU A 370 -7.65 -30.82 -20.83
C LEU A 370 -6.41 -31.28 -20.06
N GLY A 371 -6.51 -31.45 -18.74
CA GLY A 371 -5.44 -32.00 -17.90
C GLY A 371 -5.15 -33.48 -18.14
N ASN A 372 -6.05 -34.20 -18.81
CA ASN A 372 -5.92 -35.62 -19.11
C ASN A 372 -5.85 -35.87 -20.63
N GLN A 373 -4.63 -36.00 -21.17
CA GLN A 373 -4.39 -36.26 -22.60
C GLN A 373 -5.02 -37.55 -23.14
N HIS A 374 -5.42 -38.47 -22.26
CA HIS A 374 -6.10 -39.72 -22.60
C HIS A 374 -7.63 -39.64 -22.46
N HIS A 375 -8.18 -38.49 -22.06
CA HIS A 375 -9.62 -38.30 -21.97
C HIS A 375 -10.26 -38.42 -23.37
N PRO A 376 -11.36 -39.17 -23.55
CA PRO A 376 -12.00 -39.37 -24.86
C PRO A 376 -12.34 -38.06 -25.59
N GLU A 377 -12.67 -37.02 -24.81
CA GLU A 377 -13.11 -35.71 -25.30
C GLU A 377 -11.97 -34.68 -25.38
N HIS A 378 -10.74 -35.03 -24.99
CA HIS A 378 -9.60 -34.09 -24.93
C HIS A 378 -9.37 -33.33 -26.24
N LYS A 379 -9.44 -34.03 -27.38
CA LYS A 379 -9.24 -33.42 -28.70
C LYS A 379 -10.36 -32.43 -29.06
N GLU A 380 -11.60 -32.79 -28.76
CA GLU A 380 -12.76 -31.95 -29.04
C GLU A 380 -12.73 -30.67 -28.20
N TYR A 381 -12.38 -30.80 -26.91
CA TYR A 381 -12.23 -29.68 -25.98
C TYR A 381 -11.05 -28.76 -26.33
N MET A 382 -9.93 -29.31 -26.81
CA MET A 382 -8.81 -28.50 -27.33
C MET A 382 -9.23 -27.67 -28.54
N GLU A 383 -9.98 -28.25 -29.48
CA GLU A 383 -10.49 -27.52 -30.64
C GLU A 383 -11.56 -26.49 -30.25
N TRP A 384 -12.42 -26.81 -29.28
CA TRP A 384 -13.40 -25.88 -28.74
C TRP A 384 -12.72 -24.68 -28.07
N PHE A 385 -11.69 -24.92 -27.26
CA PHE A 385 -10.93 -23.87 -26.56
C PHE A 385 -10.19 -22.96 -27.56
N ALA A 386 -9.65 -23.52 -28.64
CA ALA A 386 -9.03 -22.75 -29.71
C ALA A 386 -10.02 -21.86 -30.49
N ARG A 387 -11.29 -22.27 -30.61
CA ARG A 387 -12.34 -21.52 -31.31
C ARG A 387 -13.02 -20.45 -30.43
N ASN A 388 -13.06 -20.64 -29.12
CA ASN A 388 -13.83 -19.82 -28.18
C ASN A 388 -12.96 -18.95 -27.24
N GLN A 389 -11.63 -18.94 -27.42
CA GLN A 389 -10.80 -17.90 -26.84
C GLN A 389 -11.18 -16.55 -27.45
N THR A 390 -11.50 -15.57 -26.60
CA THR A 390 -11.73 -14.19 -27.04
C THR A 390 -10.41 -13.64 -27.57
N SER A 391 -10.47 -13.12 -28.80
CA SER A 391 -9.31 -12.66 -29.53
C SER A 391 -8.62 -11.55 -28.77
N ASP A 392 -7.30 -11.59 -28.78
CA ASP A 392 -6.64 -10.82 -29.81
C ASP A 392 -5.25 -11.43 -30.12
N ASP A 393 -4.94 -11.44 -31.41
CA ASP A 393 -3.63 -11.64 -32.06
C ASP A 393 -2.69 -12.78 -31.59
N VAL A 394 -2.92 -13.97 -32.15
CA VAL A 394 -1.99 -15.10 -32.17
C VAL A 394 -1.83 -15.58 -33.62
N SER A 395 -0.75 -15.17 -34.29
CA SER A 395 -0.27 -15.81 -35.52
C SER A 395 1.22 -16.11 -35.38
N ASP A 396 1.50 -17.28 -34.80
CA ASP A 396 2.64 -18.18 -35.01
C ASP A 396 2.76 -19.07 -33.77
N TYR A 397 2.07 -20.21 -33.78
CA TYR A 397 2.12 -21.18 -32.70
C TYR A 397 2.53 -22.55 -33.19
N ASP A 398 3.72 -22.94 -32.74
CA ASP A 398 4.09 -24.33 -32.60
C ASP A 398 3.54 -24.82 -31.24
N TYR A 399 2.77 -25.91 -31.27
CA TYR A 399 1.95 -26.39 -30.16
C TYR A 399 2.77 -27.24 -29.18
N THR A 400 3.69 -26.61 -28.43
CA THR A 400 4.37 -27.26 -27.30
C THR A 400 4.78 -26.27 -26.21
N THR A 401 3.88 -25.47 -25.63
CA THR A 401 4.15 -24.79 -24.32
C THR A 401 2.89 -24.10 -23.77
N THR A 402 2.17 -24.80 -22.90
CA THR A 402 0.99 -24.32 -22.18
C THR A 402 1.40 -23.43 -20.99
N ASP A 403 1.90 -22.21 -21.25
CA ASP A 403 1.89 -21.11 -20.24
C ASP A 403 2.35 -19.73 -20.80
N TYR A 404 2.78 -19.65 -22.06
CA TYR A 404 3.57 -18.50 -22.49
C TYR A 404 2.77 -17.30 -23.00
N ASN A 405 1.51 -17.47 -23.43
CA ASN A 405 0.91 -16.50 -24.34
C ASN A 405 -0.30 -15.72 -23.82
N CYS A 406 -0.72 -15.95 -22.58
CA CYS A 406 -1.53 -14.97 -21.83
C CYS A 406 -0.73 -13.69 -21.53
N LYS A 407 0.61 -13.78 -21.52
CA LYS A 407 1.53 -12.68 -21.21
C LYS A 407 1.69 -11.66 -22.35
N LEU A 408 1.34 -11.99 -23.59
CA LEU A 408 1.57 -11.10 -24.73
C LEU A 408 0.40 -10.16 -25.03
N PHE A 409 -0.82 -10.55 -24.65
CA PHE A 409 -2.02 -9.75 -24.94
C PHE A 409 -2.31 -8.67 -23.89
N SER A 410 -2.13 -8.97 -22.59
CA SER A 410 -2.13 -7.93 -21.54
C SER A 410 -0.97 -6.94 -21.77
N ALA A 411 0.19 -7.44 -22.22
CA ALA A 411 1.38 -6.64 -22.45
C ALA A 411 1.29 -5.65 -23.62
N LYS A 412 0.32 -5.71 -24.55
CA LYS A 412 0.21 -4.71 -25.64
C LYS A 412 -0.62 -3.48 -25.23
N MET A 413 -1.67 -3.67 -24.43
CA MET A 413 -2.55 -2.61 -23.94
C MET A 413 -2.05 -2.01 -22.62
N GLU A 414 -1.55 -2.83 -21.69
CA GLU A 414 -0.82 -2.38 -20.49
C GLU A 414 0.49 -1.66 -20.87
N ARG A 415 1.14 -2.00 -22.00
CA ARG A 415 2.30 -1.24 -22.50
C ARG A 415 1.96 0.21 -22.77
N ARG A 416 0.87 0.56 -23.46
CA ARG A 416 0.61 1.97 -23.84
C ARG A 416 0.35 2.90 -22.65
N ILE A 417 -0.38 2.44 -21.63
CA ILE A 417 -0.74 3.27 -20.46
C ILE A 417 0.32 3.15 -19.34
N SER A 418 0.97 2.00 -19.18
CA SER A 418 2.09 1.86 -18.23
C SER A 418 3.41 2.43 -18.76
N GLU A 419 3.68 2.48 -20.08
CA GLU A 419 4.88 3.13 -20.63
C GLU A 419 4.84 4.65 -20.41
N GLU A 420 3.66 5.29 -20.53
CA GLU A 420 3.53 6.72 -20.23
C GLU A 420 3.75 7.04 -18.75
N LEU A 421 3.25 6.22 -17.81
CA LEU A 421 3.44 6.43 -16.37
C LEU A 421 4.81 5.94 -15.86
N GLN A 422 5.37 4.87 -16.42
CA GLN A 422 6.71 4.36 -16.08
C GLN A 422 7.81 5.37 -16.43
N ASN A 423 7.59 6.21 -17.45
CA ASN A 423 8.46 7.34 -17.77
C ASN A 423 8.57 8.38 -16.65
N TYR A 424 7.62 8.42 -15.71
CA TYR A 424 7.58 9.35 -14.58
C TYR A 424 7.84 8.68 -13.23
N ILE A 425 8.04 7.37 -13.18
CA ILE A 425 8.29 6.63 -11.94
C ILE A 425 9.79 6.33 -11.84
N VAL A 426 10.31 6.40 -10.62
CA VAL A 426 11.68 6.02 -10.29
C VAL A 426 11.66 5.13 -9.06
N PHE A 427 12.27 3.96 -9.17
CA PHE A 427 12.48 3.04 -8.05
C PHE A 427 13.79 3.37 -7.36
N GLN A 428 13.72 3.63 -6.05
CA GLN A 428 14.92 3.71 -5.22
C GLN A 428 15.19 2.33 -4.61
N LEU A 429 16.28 1.70 -5.05
CA LEU A 429 16.65 0.34 -4.73
C LEU A 429 17.91 0.29 -3.87
N ARG A 430 17.83 -0.41 -2.75
CA ARG A 430 18.96 -0.78 -1.89
C ARG A 430 19.55 -2.09 -2.39
N ILE A 431 20.81 -2.07 -2.82
CA ILE A 431 21.57 -3.24 -3.22
C ILE A 431 22.60 -3.54 -2.14
N THR A 432 22.55 -4.72 -1.55
CA THR A 432 23.49 -5.15 -0.49
C THR A 432 24.18 -6.42 -0.94
N LEU A 433 25.52 -6.43 -0.95
CA LEU A 433 26.29 -7.64 -1.20
C LEU A 433 26.21 -8.54 0.05
N ASN A 434 25.77 -9.77 -0.12
CA ASN A 434 25.50 -10.69 0.98
C ASN A 434 26.79 -11.34 1.49
N ASP A 435 26.79 -11.74 2.77
CA ASP A 435 27.84 -12.54 3.42
C ASP A 435 29.26 -11.92 3.40
N ILE A 436 29.37 -10.61 3.17
CA ILE A 436 30.62 -9.84 3.20
C ILE A 436 30.73 -8.95 4.45
N SER A 437 31.93 -8.86 5.01
CA SER A 437 32.26 -7.97 6.12
C SER A 437 33.56 -7.20 5.85
N PRO A 438 33.58 -5.86 6.00
CA PRO A 438 32.45 -4.99 6.37
C PRO A 438 31.36 -4.92 5.28
N PRO A 439 30.11 -4.53 5.61
CA PRO A 439 29.01 -4.52 4.65
C PRO A 439 29.28 -3.62 3.45
N VAL A 440 29.01 -4.15 2.25
CA VAL A 440 29.10 -3.42 0.98
C VAL A 440 27.69 -3.23 0.41
N TRP A 441 27.30 -1.98 0.16
CA TRP A 441 25.95 -1.68 -0.34
C TRP A 441 25.89 -0.40 -1.16
N ARG A 442 24.87 -0.28 -2.01
CA ARG A 442 24.56 0.89 -2.86
C ARG A 442 23.06 1.19 -2.76
N SER A 443 22.69 2.47 -2.80
CA SER A 443 21.30 2.90 -3.04
C SER A 443 21.29 3.60 -4.39
N ILE A 444 20.55 3.03 -5.34
CA ILE A 444 20.43 3.54 -6.70
C ILE A 444 18.98 3.89 -7.02
N GLN A 445 18.79 4.87 -7.88
CA GLN A 445 17.50 5.26 -8.43
C GLN A 445 17.45 4.85 -9.89
N VAL A 446 16.50 3.98 -10.24
CA VAL A 446 16.33 3.48 -11.62
C VAL A 446 14.95 3.87 -12.17
N PRO A 447 14.82 4.16 -13.46
CA PRO A 447 13.53 4.42 -14.11
C PRO A 447 12.50 3.29 -13.92
N GLY A 448 11.21 3.64 -13.95
CA GLY A 448 10.12 2.69 -13.82
C GLY A 448 10.00 1.70 -14.98
N ASP A 449 10.51 2.07 -16.14
CA ASP A 449 10.50 1.27 -17.37
C ASP A 449 11.71 0.34 -17.49
N PHE A 450 12.68 0.40 -16.57
CA PHE A 450 13.87 -0.46 -16.56
C PHE A 450 13.51 -1.94 -16.67
N LYS A 451 14.29 -2.64 -17.48
CA LYS A 451 14.30 -4.10 -17.57
C LYS A 451 15.30 -4.69 -16.59
N PHE A 452 15.15 -5.97 -16.26
CA PHE A 452 16.09 -6.65 -15.38
C PHE A 452 17.51 -6.71 -15.97
N GLU A 453 17.66 -6.70 -17.30
CA GLU A 453 18.97 -6.58 -17.95
C GLU A 453 19.62 -5.20 -17.73
N GLU A 454 18.82 -4.13 -17.80
CA GLU A 454 19.29 -2.77 -17.51
C GLU A 454 19.61 -2.60 -16.03
N LEU A 455 18.80 -3.20 -15.15
CA LEU A 455 19.07 -3.28 -13.72
C LEU A 455 20.36 -4.05 -13.42
N HIS A 456 20.62 -5.15 -14.14
CA HIS A 456 21.89 -5.88 -14.06
C HIS A 456 23.07 -4.96 -14.39
N TYR A 457 23.03 -4.24 -15.52
CA TYR A 457 24.11 -3.29 -15.84
C TYR A 457 24.24 -2.17 -14.81
N ALA A 458 23.13 -1.65 -14.27
CA ALA A 458 23.19 -0.64 -13.21
C ALA A 458 23.81 -1.19 -11.92
N ILE A 459 23.50 -2.42 -11.51
CA ILE A 459 24.14 -3.07 -10.37
C ILE A 459 25.63 -3.25 -10.64
N GLN A 460 26.01 -3.74 -11.81
CA GLN A 460 27.40 -3.94 -12.20
C GLN A 460 28.19 -2.62 -12.13
N ARG A 461 27.66 -1.53 -12.67
CA ARG A 461 28.29 -0.20 -12.57
C ARG A 461 28.36 0.32 -11.14
N ALA A 462 27.29 0.19 -10.37
CA ALA A 462 27.28 0.62 -8.96
C ALA A 462 28.28 -0.18 -8.10
N MET A 463 28.56 -1.43 -8.46
CA MET A 463 29.53 -2.29 -7.80
C MET A 463 30.95 -2.19 -8.40
N GLY A 464 31.13 -1.51 -9.54
CA GLY A 464 32.42 -1.43 -10.23
C GLY A 464 32.83 -2.75 -10.89
N TRP A 465 31.89 -3.49 -11.46
CA TRP A 465 32.13 -4.73 -12.23
C TRP A 465 31.83 -4.54 -13.73
N LYS A 466 32.32 -5.46 -14.56
CA LYS A 466 32.30 -5.35 -16.03
C LYS A 466 31.27 -6.24 -16.70
N SER A 467 30.43 -6.96 -15.96
CA SER A 467 29.41 -7.84 -16.53
C SER A 467 30.01 -8.93 -17.44
N CYS A 468 31.18 -9.48 -17.11
CA CYS A 468 31.80 -10.53 -17.90
C CYS A 468 31.26 -11.95 -17.61
N HIS A 469 30.41 -12.09 -16.58
CA HIS A 469 29.85 -13.38 -16.17
C HIS A 469 28.34 -13.45 -16.28
N GLN A 470 27.85 -14.68 -16.19
CA GLN A 470 26.43 -15.01 -16.17
C GLN A 470 25.75 -14.46 -14.91
N TYR A 471 24.46 -14.13 -15.03
CA TYR A 471 23.68 -13.61 -13.92
C TYR A 471 22.24 -14.13 -13.93
N LYS A 472 21.60 -14.11 -12.76
CA LYS A 472 20.16 -14.30 -12.63
C LYS A 472 19.60 -13.56 -11.42
N PHE A 473 18.34 -13.19 -11.49
CA PHE A 473 17.55 -12.67 -10.38
C PHE A 473 16.57 -13.74 -9.90
N ARG A 474 16.43 -13.89 -8.58
CA ARG A 474 15.41 -14.71 -7.92
C ARG A 474 14.40 -13.79 -7.27
N VAL A 475 13.17 -13.80 -7.77
CA VAL A 475 12.07 -12.93 -7.33
C VAL A 475 10.97 -13.77 -6.67
N SER A 476 10.29 -13.19 -5.69
CA SER A 476 9.14 -13.81 -5.00
C SER A 476 7.86 -13.07 -5.34
N GLU A 477 6.82 -13.80 -5.74
CA GLU A 477 5.49 -13.24 -6.02
C GLU A 477 4.60 -13.35 -4.79
N GLY A 478 4.37 -12.22 -4.10
CA GLY A 478 3.21 -11.99 -3.22
C GLY A 478 2.73 -13.13 -2.32
N GLY A 479 3.63 -13.86 -1.66
CA GLY A 479 3.28 -14.88 -0.65
C GLY A 479 3.08 -16.32 -1.16
N ARG A 480 3.58 -16.69 -2.34
CA ARG A 480 3.73 -18.12 -2.74
C ARG A 480 5.16 -18.61 -2.60
N TYR A 481 5.32 -19.89 -2.26
CA TYR A 481 6.60 -20.62 -2.11
C TYR A 481 7.40 -20.85 -3.41
N ALA A 482 7.08 -20.17 -4.52
CA ALA A 482 7.74 -20.38 -5.81
C ALA A 482 8.68 -19.20 -6.13
N GLU A 483 9.99 -19.43 -6.07
CA GLU A 483 10.99 -18.49 -6.59
C GLU A 483 10.99 -18.54 -8.12
N LEU A 484 10.82 -17.40 -8.77
CA LEU A 484 10.98 -17.26 -10.22
C LEU A 484 12.38 -16.77 -10.54
N HIS A 485 12.97 -17.29 -11.61
CA HIS A 485 14.29 -16.89 -12.08
C HIS A 485 14.19 -15.99 -13.32
N ILE A 486 14.96 -14.91 -13.36
CA ILE A 486 15.03 -13.96 -14.49
C ILE A 486 16.50 -13.75 -14.84
N GLY A 487 16.92 -14.01 -16.07
CA GLY A 487 18.33 -13.90 -16.49
C GLY A 487 18.78 -15.13 -17.25
N GLU A 488 20.00 -15.56 -16.98
CA GLU A 488 20.65 -16.66 -17.66
C GLU A 488 20.44 -17.99 -16.94
N ARG A 489 20.52 -19.07 -17.72
CA ARG A 489 20.42 -20.43 -17.20
C ARG A 489 21.72 -20.80 -16.49
N ASP A 490 21.57 -21.30 -15.27
CA ASP A 490 22.67 -21.83 -14.49
C ASP A 490 22.82 -23.33 -14.79
N ASP A 491 23.75 -23.65 -15.69
CA ASP A 491 24.05 -25.03 -16.08
C ASP A 491 25.06 -25.72 -15.15
N THR A 492 25.55 -25.01 -14.12
CA THR A 492 26.51 -25.56 -13.14
C THR A 492 25.83 -26.42 -12.07
N ASN A 493 24.50 -26.34 -11.95
CA ASN A 493 23.73 -26.98 -10.89
C ASN A 493 22.98 -28.22 -11.40
N TYR A 494 23.26 -29.40 -10.83
CA TYR A 494 22.73 -30.70 -11.29
C TYR A 494 21.22 -30.90 -11.06
N ILE A 495 20.56 -29.99 -10.34
CA ILE A 495 19.10 -29.99 -10.15
C ILE A 495 18.50 -28.96 -11.11
N LEU A 496 17.83 -29.45 -12.15
CA LEU A 496 17.09 -28.62 -13.11
C LEU A 496 15.99 -27.82 -12.39
N GLY A 497 16.27 -26.55 -12.10
CA GLY A 497 15.28 -25.59 -11.64
C GLY A 497 14.36 -25.13 -12.77
N PRO A 498 13.33 -24.32 -12.47
CA PRO A 498 12.48 -23.72 -13.50
C PRO A 498 13.32 -22.88 -14.48
N GLU A 499 12.95 -22.92 -15.76
CA GLU A 499 13.63 -22.18 -16.82
C GLU A 499 13.55 -20.66 -16.56
N PRO A 500 14.68 -19.93 -16.54
CA PRO A 500 14.68 -18.50 -16.25
C PRO A 500 14.06 -17.71 -17.40
N GLN A 501 13.28 -16.69 -17.06
CA GLN A 501 12.76 -15.74 -18.03
C GLN A 501 13.89 -14.82 -18.54
N PRO A 502 13.96 -14.48 -19.85
CA PRO A 502 15.02 -13.61 -20.34
C PRO A 502 14.92 -12.19 -19.77
N ALA A 503 15.96 -11.72 -19.07
CA ALA A 503 15.97 -10.43 -18.37
C ALA A 503 15.71 -9.21 -19.30
N LYS A 504 16.08 -9.31 -20.58
CA LYS A 504 15.83 -8.28 -21.62
C LYS A 504 14.36 -8.06 -21.97
N PHE A 505 13.45 -8.89 -21.47
CA PHE A 505 12.01 -8.80 -21.72
C PHE A 505 11.19 -8.53 -20.46
N VAL A 506 11.79 -8.63 -19.27
CA VAL A 506 11.09 -8.49 -17.99
C VAL A 506 11.39 -7.13 -17.37
N ARG A 507 10.35 -6.36 -17.02
CA ARG A 507 10.50 -5.04 -16.38
C ARG A 507 10.63 -5.17 -14.86
N VAL A 508 11.41 -4.28 -14.25
CA VAL A 508 11.58 -4.16 -12.80
C VAL A 508 10.23 -3.87 -12.12
N ALA A 509 9.41 -2.99 -12.72
CA ALA A 509 8.07 -2.66 -12.24
C ALA A 509 7.10 -3.85 -12.14
N THR A 510 7.37 -4.97 -12.83
CA THR A 510 6.55 -6.18 -12.71
C THR A 510 6.61 -6.78 -11.30
N TYR A 511 7.72 -6.58 -10.57
CA TYR A 511 7.94 -7.21 -9.27
C TYR A 511 8.06 -6.21 -8.11
N PHE A 512 8.54 -5.00 -8.37
CA PHE A 512 8.66 -3.96 -7.35
C PHE A 512 7.37 -3.13 -7.23
N GLN A 513 6.26 -3.78 -6.85
CA GLN A 513 4.91 -3.19 -6.85
C GLN A 513 4.39 -2.75 -5.48
N HIS A 514 5.06 -3.09 -4.39
CA HIS A 514 4.62 -2.79 -3.02
C HIS A 514 5.80 -2.53 -2.09
N ASP A 515 5.53 -1.85 -0.97
CA ASP A 515 6.50 -1.66 0.10
C ASP A 515 7.12 -3.00 0.50
N LYS A 516 8.45 -3.04 0.63
CA LYS A 516 9.26 -4.24 0.94
C LYS A 516 9.35 -5.30 -0.16
N ALA A 517 9.01 -4.99 -1.41
CA ALA A 517 9.38 -5.86 -2.53
C ALA A 517 10.92 -6.00 -2.59
N TRP A 518 11.41 -7.22 -2.79
CA TRP A 518 12.84 -7.54 -2.85
C TRP A 518 13.13 -8.73 -3.76
N CYS A 519 14.38 -8.85 -4.20
CA CYS A 519 14.88 -10.01 -4.93
C CYS A 519 16.35 -10.31 -4.60
N ILE A 520 16.81 -11.51 -4.94
CA ILE A 520 18.24 -11.86 -4.93
C ILE A 520 18.79 -11.73 -6.34
N TYR A 521 19.89 -11.02 -6.49
CA TYR A 521 20.67 -10.95 -7.72
C TYR A 521 21.95 -11.78 -7.56
N GLU A 522 22.09 -12.84 -8.36
CA GLU A 522 23.23 -13.74 -8.39
C GLU A 522 24.09 -13.44 -9.62
N TYR A 523 25.39 -13.26 -9.44
CA TYR A 523 26.36 -12.93 -10.48
C TYR A 523 27.58 -13.85 -10.37
N ASP A 524 28.09 -14.32 -11.51
CA ASP A 524 29.17 -15.30 -11.62
C ASP A 524 28.75 -16.62 -10.93
N PHE A 525 28.23 -17.58 -11.69
CA PHE A 525 27.73 -18.84 -11.13
C PHE A 525 28.82 -19.74 -10.55
N GLU A 526 30.09 -19.48 -10.88
CA GLU A 526 31.22 -20.19 -10.27
C GLU A 526 31.60 -19.56 -8.92
N ALA A 527 31.66 -18.22 -8.85
CA ALA A 527 31.99 -17.49 -7.63
C ALA A 527 30.80 -17.27 -6.68
N LEU A 528 29.58 -17.38 -7.19
CA LEU A 528 28.27 -17.22 -6.53
C LEU A 528 28.11 -15.91 -5.74
N TRP A 529 28.40 -14.76 -6.36
CA TRP A 529 28.12 -13.47 -5.73
C TRP A 529 26.63 -13.22 -5.62
N LYS A 530 26.13 -13.01 -4.39
CA LYS A 530 24.69 -12.77 -4.12
C LYS A 530 24.46 -11.38 -3.58
N HIS A 531 23.47 -10.69 -4.12
CA HIS A 531 23.04 -9.38 -3.65
C HIS A 531 21.57 -9.42 -3.29
N SER A 532 21.21 -8.84 -2.15
CA SER A 532 19.82 -8.50 -1.85
C SER A 532 19.50 -7.15 -2.48
N VAL A 533 18.47 -7.10 -3.32
CA VAL A 533 17.94 -5.88 -3.96
C VAL A 533 16.57 -5.57 -3.38
N GLU A 534 16.44 -4.49 -2.63
CA GLU A 534 15.22 -4.14 -1.88
C GLU A 534 14.67 -2.78 -2.32
N LEU A 535 13.35 -2.67 -2.47
CA LEU A 535 12.70 -1.38 -2.73
C LEU A 535 12.63 -0.53 -1.44
N GLU A 536 13.35 0.59 -1.42
CA GLU A 536 13.29 1.57 -0.34
C GLU A 536 12.06 2.47 -0.48
N THR A 537 11.82 2.98 -1.69
CA THR A 537 10.68 3.85 -2.00
C THR A 537 10.47 3.99 -3.51
N ILE A 538 9.27 4.46 -3.89
CA ILE A 538 8.92 4.83 -5.26
C ILE A 538 8.74 6.35 -5.27
N ILE A 539 9.49 7.03 -6.14
CA ILE A 539 9.43 8.48 -6.29
C ILE A 539 9.04 8.87 -7.71
N THR A 540 8.57 10.09 -7.88
CA THR A 540 8.33 10.67 -9.21
C THR A 540 9.63 11.19 -9.79
N LYS A 541 9.84 10.96 -11.09
CA LYS A 541 10.97 11.49 -11.85
C LYS A 541 11.02 13.01 -11.72
N GLU A 542 12.15 13.52 -11.26
CA GLU A 542 12.37 14.97 -11.16
C GLU A 542 12.70 15.57 -12.52
N GLU A 543 12.08 16.72 -12.84
CA GLU A 543 12.32 17.43 -14.08
C GLU A 543 13.81 17.83 -14.21
N GLY A 544 14.42 17.54 -15.37
CA GLY A 544 15.84 17.83 -15.63
C GLY A 544 16.86 16.85 -15.05
N LYS A 545 16.43 15.82 -14.29
CA LYS A 545 17.34 14.73 -13.85
C LYS A 545 17.35 13.56 -14.83
N THR A 546 18.55 13.05 -15.11
CA THR A 546 18.79 11.81 -15.84
C THR A 546 19.02 10.65 -14.87
N TYR A 547 18.48 9.48 -15.20
CA TYR A 547 18.55 8.26 -14.43
C TYR A 547 19.17 7.14 -15.29
N PRO A 548 19.82 6.12 -14.70
CA PRO A 548 19.92 5.85 -13.27
C PRO A 548 20.91 6.74 -12.50
N LEU A 549 20.74 6.83 -11.18
CA LEU A 549 21.60 7.61 -10.27
C LEU A 549 22.03 6.74 -9.08
N CYS A 550 23.25 6.92 -8.60
CA CYS A 550 23.67 6.39 -7.29
C CYS A 550 23.58 7.53 -6.26
N ILE A 551 22.77 7.35 -5.23
CA ILE A 551 22.49 8.40 -4.25
C ILE A 551 23.20 8.18 -2.91
N ALA A 552 23.58 6.94 -2.61
CA ALA A 552 24.31 6.58 -1.41
C ALA A 552 25.01 5.23 -1.57
N GLY A 553 26.02 4.95 -0.75
CA GLY A 553 26.66 3.64 -0.69
C GLY A 553 27.73 3.59 0.39
N SER A 554 28.22 2.39 0.68
CA SER A 554 29.38 2.18 1.56
C SER A 554 30.08 0.86 1.24
N GLY A 555 31.34 0.76 1.63
CA GLY A 555 32.16 -0.43 1.44
C GLY A 555 32.76 -0.55 0.03
N ILE A 556 33.93 -1.16 -0.03
CA ILE A 556 34.67 -1.44 -1.26
C ILE A 556 34.19 -2.77 -1.82
N CYS A 557 33.81 -2.78 -3.10
CA CYS A 557 33.38 -4.02 -3.75
C CYS A 557 34.57 -4.94 -4.02
N PRO A 558 34.40 -6.27 -3.91
CA PRO A 558 35.40 -7.23 -4.34
C PRO A 558 35.79 -7.03 -5.80
N PRO A 559 37.06 -7.18 -6.18
CA PRO A 559 37.47 -7.18 -7.58
C PRO A 559 36.82 -8.32 -8.35
N GLU A 560 36.60 -8.08 -9.65
CA GLU A 560 36.11 -9.11 -10.55
C GLU A 560 37.12 -10.25 -10.67
N ASN A 561 36.65 -11.50 -10.79
CA ASN A 561 37.48 -12.71 -10.85
C ASN A 561 38.30 -13.05 -9.60
N VAL A 562 38.05 -12.42 -8.45
CA VAL A 562 38.80 -12.72 -7.21
C VAL A 562 38.49 -14.11 -6.62
N GLY A 563 37.54 -14.87 -7.19
CA GLY A 563 37.23 -16.24 -6.76
C GLY A 563 36.24 -16.31 -5.59
N GLY A 564 35.17 -15.52 -5.65
CA GLY A 564 34.11 -15.52 -4.63
C GLY A 564 34.57 -14.97 -3.28
N LEU A 565 33.76 -15.19 -2.25
CA LEU A 565 34.04 -14.71 -0.89
C LEU A 565 35.35 -15.24 -0.33
N ALA A 566 35.65 -16.52 -0.55
CA ALA A 566 36.86 -17.16 -0.04
C ALA A 566 38.12 -16.54 -0.67
N GLY A 567 38.13 -16.38 -2.00
CA GLY A 567 39.23 -15.74 -2.71
C GLY A 567 39.39 -14.27 -2.34
N TYR A 568 38.29 -13.53 -2.16
CA TYR A 568 38.33 -12.15 -1.66
C TYR A 568 38.96 -12.05 -0.27
N TYR A 569 38.54 -12.87 0.69
CA TYR A 569 39.14 -12.83 2.04
C TYR A 569 40.60 -13.27 2.04
N LYS A 570 40.98 -14.27 1.24
CA LYS A 570 42.39 -14.67 1.04
C LYS A 570 43.20 -13.49 0.48
N HIS A 571 42.68 -12.83 -0.56
CA HIS A 571 43.32 -11.65 -1.13
C HIS A 571 43.48 -10.52 -0.10
N MET A 572 42.43 -10.22 0.67
CA MET A 572 42.45 -9.22 1.73
C MET A 572 43.44 -9.55 2.86
N GLU A 573 43.64 -10.83 3.18
CA GLU A 573 44.64 -11.27 4.15
C GLU A 573 46.06 -11.07 3.63
N ILE A 574 46.31 -11.43 2.36
CA ILE A 574 47.61 -11.29 1.71
C ILE A 574 48.01 -9.81 1.61
N ILE A 575 47.14 -8.93 1.11
CA ILE A 575 47.47 -7.51 0.92
C ILE A 575 47.64 -6.74 2.23
N LYS A 576 47.12 -7.26 3.36
CA LYS A 576 47.37 -6.71 4.69
C LYS A 576 48.77 -7.01 5.21
N ASN A 577 49.47 -7.98 4.64
CA ASN A 577 50.82 -8.38 5.03
C ASN A 577 51.80 -8.21 3.84
N PRO A 578 52.49 -7.06 3.72
CA PRO A 578 53.48 -6.82 2.66
C PRO A 578 54.65 -7.81 2.63
N GLN A 579 54.84 -8.65 3.67
CA GLN A 579 55.86 -9.69 3.71
C GLN A 579 55.34 -11.07 3.28
N HIS A 580 54.06 -11.18 2.92
CA HIS A 580 53.49 -12.44 2.47
C HIS A 580 54.16 -12.88 1.15
N PRO A 581 54.54 -14.16 0.98
CA PRO A 581 55.23 -14.62 -0.24
C PRO A 581 54.46 -14.35 -1.53
N GLU A 582 53.13 -14.36 -1.47
CA GLU A 582 52.22 -14.08 -2.60
C GLU A 582 51.84 -12.59 -2.73
N TYR A 583 52.43 -11.67 -1.93
CA TYR A 583 52.02 -10.25 -1.89
C TYR A 583 52.21 -9.55 -3.23
N GLU A 584 53.41 -9.63 -3.82
CA GLU A 584 53.72 -8.96 -5.09
C GLU A 584 52.81 -9.46 -6.22
N GLU A 585 52.63 -10.78 -6.33
CA GLU A 585 51.74 -11.41 -7.31
C GLU A 585 50.28 -10.94 -7.16
N HIS A 586 49.77 -10.90 -5.91
CA HIS A 586 48.41 -10.43 -5.65
C HIS A 586 48.23 -8.93 -5.93
N MET A 587 49.24 -8.11 -5.67
CA MET A 587 49.21 -6.68 -5.96
C MET A 587 49.28 -6.39 -7.46
N GLU A 588 50.08 -7.15 -8.21
CA GLU A 588 50.11 -7.10 -9.68
C GLU A 588 48.78 -7.53 -10.27
N TRP A 589 48.25 -8.69 -9.85
CA TRP A 589 46.94 -9.17 -10.26
C TRP A 589 45.84 -8.15 -9.95
N PHE A 590 45.85 -7.56 -8.75
CA PHE A 590 44.89 -6.54 -8.35
C PHE A 590 44.99 -5.30 -9.25
N ALA A 591 46.20 -4.85 -9.60
CA ALA A 591 46.42 -3.71 -10.48
C ALA A 591 45.80 -3.91 -11.87
N ASP A 592 45.93 -5.11 -12.43
CA ASP A 592 45.36 -5.46 -13.75
C ASP A 592 43.83 -5.61 -13.72
N HIS A 593 43.25 -5.90 -12.55
CA HIS A 593 41.82 -6.11 -12.35
C HIS A 593 41.11 -4.91 -11.69
N LYS A 594 41.80 -3.77 -11.53
CA LYS A 594 41.23 -2.52 -10.99
C LYS A 594 40.06 -2.02 -11.85
N THR A 595 39.00 -1.58 -11.18
CA THR A 595 37.86 -0.86 -11.77
C THR A 595 37.63 0.53 -11.18
N CYS A 596 38.44 0.97 -10.20
CA CYS A 596 38.44 2.34 -9.70
C CYS A 596 39.85 2.78 -9.28
N SER A 597 40.15 4.07 -9.49
CA SER A 597 41.49 4.67 -9.33
C SER A 597 42.00 4.64 -7.89
N GLU A 598 43.29 4.34 -7.77
CA GLU A 598 44.23 4.55 -6.66
C GLU A 598 43.66 5.23 -5.41
N ASP A 599 43.09 4.42 -4.50
CA ASP A 599 43.18 4.50 -3.04
C ASP A 599 42.01 3.70 -2.44
N ILE A 600 42.22 3.07 -1.28
CA ILE A 600 41.15 2.51 -0.42
C ILE A 600 40.36 3.70 0.17
N GLN A 601 39.70 4.49 -0.67
CA GLN A 601 38.87 5.61 -0.24
C GLN A 601 37.45 5.12 0.08
N PRO A 602 36.71 5.84 0.94
CA PRO A 602 35.28 5.64 1.09
C PRO A 602 34.58 5.75 -0.27
N PHE A 603 33.64 4.86 -0.54
CA PHE A 603 32.82 4.91 -1.74
C PHE A 603 32.15 6.29 -1.91
N ASP A 604 32.32 6.93 -3.07
CA ASP A 604 31.61 8.15 -3.45
C ASP A 604 30.49 7.82 -4.44
N PRO A 605 29.20 8.02 -4.08
CA PRO A 605 28.09 7.80 -5.00
C PRO A 605 28.21 8.57 -6.32
N LYS A 606 28.90 9.72 -6.33
CA LYS A 606 29.08 10.54 -7.53
C LYS A 606 30.12 9.98 -8.51
N SER A 607 30.94 9.03 -8.08
CA SER A 607 31.93 8.40 -8.97
C SER A 607 31.34 7.30 -9.85
N VAL A 608 30.06 6.93 -9.65
CA VAL A 608 29.40 5.90 -10.46
C VAL A 608 28.92 6.49 -11.77
N ASP A 609 29.50 6.02 -12.87
CA ASP A 609 29.08 6.37 -14.23
C ASP A 609 28.27 5.22 -14.87
N PHE A 610 26.99 5.49 -15.10
CA PHE A 610 26.04 4.56 -15.70
C PHE A 610 25.98 4.63 -17.23
N TYR A 611 26.68 5.58 -17.87
CA TYR A 611 26.55 5.86 -19.31
C TYR A 611 27.79 5.50 -20.15
N LEU A 612 28.86 5.01 -19.51
CA LEU A 612 30.09 4.56 -20.19
C LEU A 612 29.96 3.18 -20.85
#